data_AF-A0A9Q0TLK9-F1
#
_entry.id   AF-A0A9Q0TLK9-F1
#
_cell.length_a   1.000
_cell.length_b   1.000
_cell.length_c   1.000
_cell.angle_alpha   90.00
_cell.angle_beta   90.00
_cell.angle_gamma   90.00
#
_symmetry.space_group_name_H-M   'P 1'
#
loop_
_entity.id
_entity.type
_entity.pdbx_description
1 polymer ?
#
loop_
_entity_poly.entity_id
_entity_poly.type
_entity_poly.pdbx_seq_one_letter_code
_entity_poly.pdbx_strand_id
1 'polypeptide(L)'
;MSLREVGAAVSVLLGFAPSDALSAASSSKLNEVLMPNPFNRPRAVFMLEVTGEIPFVAEQANAMFNGAFKTKIVLGSDKAGIQLPGEEVSVISLDEELADFTDKEISDFASWLGGSYVVDPLEALNGELALPLASGATMSLHMSKKANREFIASLLALFHNSRRAVEMHEDLSQSTQPPAELVKGCFDGLKALGEQYGPECAAQKGLELLLVTLSKMFDSLQAAYKGWFFWKSPAQS
;
A
#
# COMPACT_ATOMS: atom_id res chain seq x y z
N MET A 1 -16.41 -4.38 -4.51
CA MET A 1 -16.57 -4.03 -5.94
C MET A 1 -15.98 -5.13 -6.81
N SER A 2 -16.37 -5.22 -8.08
CA SER A 2 -15.68 -6.01 -9.11
C SER A 2 -14.42 -5.27 -9.61
N LEU A 3 -13.50 -5.98 -10.28
CA LEU A 3 -12.30 -5.37 -10.89
C LEU A 3 -12.62 -4.23 -11.88
N ARG A 4 -13.78 -4.29 -12.57
CA ARG A 4 -14.24 -3.23 -13.47
C ARG A 4 -14.74 -2.00 -12.71
N GLU A 5 -15.45 -2.21 -11.60
CA GLU A 5 -15.89 -1.12 -10.72
C GLU A 5 -14.70 -0.42 -10.05
N VAL A 6 -13.65 -1.16 -9.66
CA VAL A 6 -12.39 -0.60 -9.16
C VAL A 6 -11.67 0.22 -10.25
N GLY A 7 -11.50 -0.33 -11.45
CA GLY A 7 -10.86 0.39 -12.56
C GLY A 7 -11.61 1.68 -12.92
N ALA A 8 -12.94 1.63 -12.97
CA ALA A 8 -13.77 2.82 -13.17
C ALA A 8 -13.62 3.85 -12.04
N ALA A 9 -13.48 3.42 -10.78
CA ALA A 9 -13.24 4.33 -9.65
C ALA A 9 -11.90 5.05 -9.79
N VAL A 10 -10.83 4.34 -10.15
CA VAL A 10 -9.50 4.92 -10.38
C VAL A 10 -9.53 5.91 -11.54
N SER A 11 -10.06 5.53 -12.71
CA SER A 11 -10.18 6.45 -13.86
C SER A 11 -10.93 7.73 -13.49
N VAL A 12 -12.06 7.60 -12.79
CA VAL A 12 -12.90 8.76 -12.45
C VAL A 12 -12.25 9.64 -11.38
N LEU A 13 -11.60 9.07 -10.35
CA LEU A 13 -10.83 9.82 -9.35
C LEU A 13 -9.71 10.63 -10.00
N LEU A 14 -8.94 10.03 -10.92
CA LEU A 14 -7.88 10.71 -11.67
C LEU A 14 -8.38 11.80 -12.64
N GLY A 15 -9.70 11.91 -12.85
CA GLY A 15 -10.34 12.96 -13.65
C GLY A 15 -10.97 12.47 -14.97
N PHE A 16 -10.81 11.20 -15.33
CA PHE A 16 -11.21 10.64 -16.62
C PHE A 16 -12.62 10.05 -16.62
N ALA A 17 -13.16 9.79 -17.82
CA ALA A 17 -14.35 8.95 -17.96
C ALA A 17 -13.97 7.46 -17.79
N PRO A 18 -14.84 6.61 -17.21
CA PRO A 18 -14.62 5.18 -17.19
C PRO A 18 -14.88 4.60 -18.60
N SER A 19 -14.07 3.64 -19.05
CA SER A 19 -14.14 3.13 -20.44
C SER A 19 -15.39 2.30 -20.75
N ASP A 20 -15.90 1.58 -19.75
CA ASP A 20 -17.07 0.72 -19.86
C ASP A 20 -18.32 1.45 -19.34
N ALA A 21 -19.43 1.32 -20.06
CA ALA A 21 -20.74 1.72 -19.57
C ALA A 21 -21.13 0.87 -18.35
N LEU A 22 -20.91 1.40 -17.15
CA LEU A 22 -21.28 0.75 -15.90
C LEU A 22 -22.80 0.55 -15.81
N SER A 23 -23.21 -0.58 -15.24
CA SER A 23 -24.62 -0.82 -14.89
C SER A 23 -25.11 0.24 -13.90
N ALA A 24 -26.40 0.57 -13.89
CA ALA A 24 -26.95 1.54 -12.93
C ALA A 24 -26.62 1.19 -11.47
N ALA A 25 -26.58 -0.10 -11.12
CA ALA A 25 -26.18 -0.57 -9.79
C ALA A 25 -24.68 -0.37 -9.51
N SER A 26 -23.82 -0.54 -10.51
CA SER A 26 -22.37 -0.26 -10.42
C SER A 26 -22.08 1.23 -10.35
N SER A 27 -22.78 2.07 -11.11
CA SER A 27 -22.69 3.53 -11.07
C SER A 27 -23.19 4.10 -9.74
N SER A 28 -24.24 3.51 -9.14
CA SER A 28 -24.70 3.90 -7.80
C SER A 28 -23.62 3.65 -6.75
N LYS A 29 -22.97 2.47 -6.76
CA LYS A 29 -21.83 2.16 -5.88
C LYS A 29 -20.62 3.03 -6.18
N LEU A 30 -20.41 3.43 -7.43
CA LEU A 30 -19.34 4.35 -7.78
C LEU A 30 -19.56 5.71 -7.14
N ASN A 31 -20.78 6.24 -7.17
CA ASN A 31 -21.13 7.52 -6.53
C ASN A 31 -20.92 7.53 -5.00
N GLU A 32 -20.84 6.37 -4.34
CA GLU A 32 -20.45 6.28 -2.92
C GLU A 32 -18.94 6.55 -2.70
N VAL A 33 -18.11 6.21 -3.70
CA VAL A 33 -16.64 6.38 -3.70
C VAL A 33 -16.22 7.74 -4.25
N LEU A 34 -17.03 8.33 -5.14
CA LEU A 34 -16.69 9.58 -5.80
C LEU A 34 -16.93 10.81 -4.93
N MET A 35 -16.02 11.78 -5.07
CA MET A 35 -16.19 13.12 -4.53
C MET A 35 -17.51 13.76 -5.04
N PRO A 36 -18.35 14.36 -4.17
CA PRO A 36 -19.55 15.08 -4.60
C PRO A 36 -19.28 16.25 -5.56
N ASN A 37 -18.06 16.81 -5.51
CA ASN A 37 -17.61 17.84 -6.43
C ASN A 37 -16.64 17.25 -7.47
N PRO A 38 -17.02 17.13 -8.76
CA PRO A 38 -16.13 16.64 -9.81
C PRO A 38 -14.94 17.55 -10.10
N PHE A 39 -14.96 18.81 -9.66
CA PHE A 39 -13.85 19.77 -9.81
C PHE A 39 -12.80 19.67 -8.69
N ASN A 40 -13.09 18.96 -7.59
CA ASN A 40 -12.17 18.76 -6.46
C ASN A 40 -11.67 17.30 -6.37
N ARG A 41 -11.58 16.61 -7.51
CA ARG A 41 -11.11 15.22 -7.53
C ARG A 41 -9.59 15.14 -7.33
N PRO A 42 -9.08 14.15 -6.60
CA PRO A 42 -7.66 14.01 -6.37
C PRO A 42 -6.96 13.58 -7.66
N ARG A 43 -6.00 14.39 -8.13
CA ARG A 43 -5.19 14.06 -9.31
C ARG A 43 -4.16 12.96 -9.06
N ALA A 44 -4.12 12.40 -7.85
CA ALA A 44 -3.29 11.25 -7.50
C ALA A 44 -4.12 10.16 -6.82
N VAL A 45 -3.87 8.90 -7.16
CA VAL A 45 -4.52 7.72 -6.57
C VAL A 45 -3.45 6.72 -6.15
N PHE A 46 -3.55 6.24 -4.91
CA PHE A 46 -2.75 5.14 -4.38
C PHE A 46 -3.57 3.84 -4.41
N MET A 47 -3.01 2.76 -4.96
CA MET A 47 -3.65 1.46 -5.07
C MET A 47 -2.66 0.33 -4.71
N LEU A 48 -2.95 -0.44 -3.66
CA LEU A 48 -2.13 -1.59 -3.28
C LEU A 48 -2.99 -2.86 -3.21
N GLU A 49 -2.64 -3.87 -3.99
CA GLU A 49 -3.12 -5.24 -3.81
C GLU A 49 -2.31 -5.90 -2.67
N VAL A 50 -2.98 -6.64 -1.78
CA VAL A 50 -2.30 -7.42 -0.73
C VAL A 50 -2.74 -8.88 -0.88
N THR A 51 -1.79 -9.79 -1.02
CA THR A 51 -2.03 -11.20 -1.31
C THR A 51 -1.51 -12.14 -0.23
N GLY A 52 -2.13 -13.32 -0.13
CA GLY A 52 -1.90 -14.30 0.93
C GLY A 52 -3.19 -14.63 1.69
N GLU A 53 -3.11 -15.59 2.62
CA GLU A 53 -4.20 -15.84 3.57
C GLU A 53 -4.20 -14.73 4.63
N ILE A 54 -5.09 -13.76 4.45
CA ILE A 54 -5.30 -12.66 5.41
C ILE A 54 -6.33 -13.14 6.44
N PRO A 55 -5.96 -13.32 7.74
CA PRO A 55 -6.94 -13.63 8.79
C PRO A 55 -7.99 -12.52 8.92
N PHE A 56 -9.04 -12.73 9.71
CA PHE A 56 -10.14 -11.76 9.91
C PHE A 56 -9.71 -10.55 10.77
N VAL A 57 -8.65 -9.85 10.38
CA VAL A 57 -8.22 -8.54 10.92
C VAL A 57 -8.77 -7.41 10.03
N ALA A 58 -9.91 -7.67 9.39
CA ALA A 58 -10.53 -6.72 8.47
C ALA A 58 -10.94 -5.42 9.19
N GLU A 59 -11.40 -5.54 10.43
CA GLU A 59 -11.88 -4.43 11.25
C GLU A 59 -10.76 -3.52 11.79
N GLN A 60 -9.59 -4.08 12.15
CA GLN A 60 -8.48 -3.26 12.67
C GLN A 60 -7.86 -2.40 11.56
N ALA A 61 -7.76 -2.93 10.34
CA ALA A 61 -7.40 -2.15 9.15
C ALA A 61 -8.41 -1.01 8.88
N ASN A 62 -9.71 -1.26 9.09
CA ASN A 62 -10.76 -0.25 8.92
C ASN A 62 -10.73 0.87 9.98
N ALA A 63 -10.06 0.65 11.12
CA ALA A 63 -9.88 1.65 12.18
C ALA A 63 -8.62 2.51 11.97
N MET A 64 -7.53 1.92 11.44
CA MET A 64 -6.27 2.63 11.20
C MET A 64 -6.36 3.61 10.03
N PHE A 65 -7.03 3.23 8.95
CA PHE A 65 -7.32 4.12 7.82
C PHE A 65 -8.80 4.48 7.82
N ASN A 66 -9.15 5.77 7.88
CA ASN A 66 -10.54 6.16 8.19
C ASN A 66 -11.44 6.32 6.95
N GLY A 67 -11.77 5.18 6.32
CA GLY A 67 -12.96 4.99 5.47
C GLY A 67 -12.80 4.70 3.96
N ALA A 68 -11.64 4.88 3.34
CA ALA A 68 -11.41 4.50 1.93
C ALA A 68 -11.39 2.99 1.72
N PHE A 69 -11.15 2.64 0.47
CA PHE A 69 -12.00 1.65 -0.12
C PHE A 69 -11.36 0.27 -0.12
N LYS A 70 -11.47 -0.41 1.03
CA LYS A 70 -11.13 -1.82 1.15
C LYS A 70 -12.12 -2.67 0.34
N THR A 71 -11.83 -2.88 -0.94
CA THR A 71 -12.45 -3.95 -1.73
C THR A 71 -11.65 -5.24 -1.57
N LYS A 72 -12.34 -6.37 -1.34
CA LYS A 72 -11.77 -7.70 -1.48
C LYS A 72 -11.43 -7.95 -2.95
N ILE A 73 -10.17 -7.72 -3.33
CA ILE A 73 -9.65 -8.06 -4.65
C ILE A 73 -9.61 -9.59 -4.76
N VAL A 74 -10.06 -10.13 -5.90
CA VAL A 74 -9.91 -11.55 -6.21
C VAL A 74 -8.53 -11.74 -6.82
N LEU A 75 -7.72 -12.55 -6.15
CA LEU A 75 -6.34 -12.82 -6.52
C LEU A 75 -6.19 -13.26 -7.97
N GLY A 76 -5.18 -12.73 -8.65
CA GLY A 76 -4.73 -13.23 -9.95
C GLY A 76 -5.40 -12.60 -11.16
N SER A 77 -5.31 -11.28 -11.30
CA SER A 77 -5.31 -10.69 -12.64
C SER A 77 -4.69 -9.29 -12.66
N ASP A 78 -3.78 -9.07 -13.61
CA ASP A 78 -3.20 -7.79 -14.02
C ASP A 78 -4.24 -6.86 -14.72
N LYS A 79 -5.50 -6.93 -14.26
CA LYS A 79 -6.72 -6.48 -14.97
C LYS A 79 -7.84 -6.04 -14.02
N ALA A 80 -7.51 -5.21 -13.02
CA ALA A 80 -8.34 -4.02 -12.89
C ALA A 80 -8.26 -3.31 -14.26
N GLY A 81 -9.36 -3.22 -14.99
CA GLY A 81 -9.38 -2.78 -16.38
C GLY A 81 -9.20 -1.27 -16.53
N ILE A 82 -8.15 -0.71 -15.92
CA ILE A 82 -7.90 0.73 -15.84
C ILE A 82 -7.39 1.21 -17.20
N GLN A 83 -8.32 1.56 -18.07
CA GLN A 83 -8.01 2.27 -19.30
C GLN A 83 -7.84 3.75 -18.96
N LEU A 84 -6.61 4.24 -19.10
CA LEU A 84 -6.23 5.63 -18.88
C LEU A 84 -5.59 6.17 -20.18
N PRO A 85 -5.83 7.45 -20.54
CA PRO A 85 -5.11 8.07 -21.64
C PRO A 85 -3.63 8.21 -21.26
N GLY A 86 -2.76 7.48 -21.95
CA GLY A 86 -1.36 7.29 -21.54
C GLY A 86 -0.50 8.55 -21.55
N GLU A 87 -0.90 9.60 -22.26
CA GLU A 87 -0.17 10.88 -22.31
C GLU A 87 -0.53 11.83 -21.14
N GLU A 88 -1.64 11.58 -20.44
CA GLU A 88 -2.15 12.46 -19.36
C GLU A 88 -2.00 11.83 -17.95
N VAL A 89 -1.49 10.59 -17.86
CA VAL A 89 -1.28 9.87 -16.60
C VAL A 89 0.13 9.31 -16.45
N SER A 90 0.81 9.67 -15.37
CA SER A 90 2.01 8.97 -14.90
C SER A 90 1.61 7.77 -14.04
N VAL A 91 2.16 6.59 -14.35
CA VAL A 91 1.95 5.36 -13.56
C VAL A 91 3.24 5.01 -12.86
N ILE A 92 3.22 5.05 -11.53
CA ILE A 92 4.36 4.74 -10.66
C ILE A 92 4.13 3.36 -10.04
N SER A 93 5.04 2.42 -10.28
CA SER A 93 4.98 1.08 -9.67
C SER A 93 5.74 1.02 -8.35
N LEU A 94 5.16 0.27 -7.41
CA LEU A 94 5.76 -0.14 -6.13
C LEU A 94 6.26 -1.58 -6.14
N ASP A 95 6.17 -2.26 -7.30
CA ASP A 95 6.42 -3.70 -7.48
C ASP A 95 7.91 -4.02 -7.76
N GLU A 96 8.79 -3.02 -7.76
CA GLU A 96 10.20 -3.23 -8.04
C GLU A 96 10.89 -3.97 -6.89
N GLU A 97 11.45 -5.14 -7.21
CA GLU A 97 12.16 -5.98 -6.27
C GLU A 97 13.44 -5.30 -5.75
N LEU A 98 13.66 -5.39 -4.45
CA LEU A 98 14.90 -4.94 -3.82
C LEU A 98 15.94 -6.06 -3.94
N ALA A 99 16.84 -5.93 -4.94
CA ALA A 99 17.77 -7.00 -5.34
C ALA A 99 18.70 -7.48 -4.21
N ASP A 100 19.20 -6.55 -3.40
CA ASP A 100 19.97 -6.79 -2.17
C ASP A 100 19.62 -5.70 -1.16
N PHE A 101 19.77 -5.99 0.14
CA PHE A 101 19.64 -4.99 1.21
C PHE A 101 20.67 -5.23 2.31
N THR A 102 20.95 -4.18 3.08
CA THR A 102 22.02 -4.12 4.07
C THR A 102 21.50 -3.98 5.49
N ASP A 103 22.35 -4.30 6.47
CA ASP A 103 22.08 -4.03 7.89
C ASP A 103 21.74 -2.55 8.17
N LYS A 104 22.27 -1.64 7.34
CA LYS A 104 21.92 -0.21 7.41
C LYS A 104 20.48 0.05 6.96
N GLU A 105 20.03 -0.52 5.85
CA GLU A 105 18.66 -0.32 5.36
C GLU A 105 17.62 -0.92 6.31
N ILE A 106 17.92 -2.07 6.93
CA ILE A 106 17.09 -2.62 8.03
C ILE A 106 17.04 -1.63 9.19
N SER A 107 18.17 -1.04 9.59
CA SER A 107 18.25 -0.08 10.69
C SER A 107 17.52 1.23 10.40
N ASP A 108 17.65 1.77 9.19
CA ASP A 108 16.96 2.98 8.71
C ASP A 108 15.42 2.73 8.69
N PHE A 109 14.98 1.59 8.15
CA PHE A 109 13.57 1.19 8.09
C PHE A 109 12.98 0.96 9.50
N ALA A 110 13.71 0.28 10.38
CA ALA A 110 13.31 0.09 11.77
C ALA A 110 13.17 1.44 12.48
N SER A 111 14.14 2.33 12.32
CA SER A 111 14.12 3.68 12.89
C SER A 111 12.94 4.51 12.36
N TRP A 112 12.65 4.44 11.06
CA TRP A 112 11.49 5.09 10.44
C TRP A 112 10.16 4.56 11.00
N LEU A 113 10.04 3.24 11.24
CA LEU A 113 8.88 2.66 11.91
C LEU A 113 8.81 2.96 13.42
N GLY A 114 9.91 3.36 14.06
CA GLY A 114 10.00 3.55 15.51
C GLY A 114 10.35 2.27 16.28
N GLY A 115 10.90 1.29 15.57
CA GLY A 115 11.53 0.09 16.12
C GLY A 115 13.05 0.24 16.22
N SER A 116 13.76 -0.90 16.25
CA SER A 116 15.22 -0.95 16.31
C SER A 116 15.76 -2.21 15.64
N TYR A 117 17.03 -2.17 15.21
CA TYR A 117 17.75 -3.31 14.67
C TYR A 117 19.11 -3.43 15.36
N VAL A 118 19.40 -4.62 15.91
CA VAL A 118 20.67 -4.95 16.55
C VAL A 118 21.47 -5.82 15.58
N VAL A 119 22.50 -5.23 14.97
CA VAL A 119 23.38 -5.90 13.99
C VAL A 119 24.16 -7.03 14.67
N ASP A 120 24.25 -8.19 14.02
CA ASP A 120 25.12 -9.28 14.44
C ASP A 120 26.59 -8.93 14.08
N PRO A 121 27.54 -8.99 15.04
CA PRO A 121 28.93 -8.57 14.80
C PRO A 121 29.78 -9.58 14.01
N LEU A 122 29.24 -10.76 13.69
CA LEU A 122 29.95 -11.87 13.03
C LEU A 122 29.42 -12.12 11.61
N GLU A 123 28.12 -11.96 11.36
CA GLU A 123 27.50 -12.24 10.06
C GLU A 123 26.48 -11.15 9.66
N ALA A 124 26.62 -10.62 8.44
CA ALA A 124 25.70 -9.62 7.90
C ALA A 124 24.27 -10.18 7.77
N LEU A 125 23.26 -9.34 7.98
CA LEU A 125 21.84 -9.70 7.90
C LEU A 125 21.42 -10.84 8.85
N ASN A 126 22.15 -11.07 9.95
CA ASN A 126 21.79 -12.05 11.00
C ASN A 126 21.24 -11.43 12.29
N GLY A 127 21.19 -10.10 12.38
CA GLY A 127 20.77 -9.38 13.58
C GLY A 127 19.32 -9.58 14.02
N GLU A 128 18.94 -8.97 15.13
CA GLU A 128 17.58 -8.99 15.67
C GLU A 128 16.84 -7.68 15.37
N LEU A 129 15.72 -7.78 14.67
CA LEU A 129 14.86 -6.67 14.28
C LEU A 129 13.61 -6.62 15.16
N ALA A 130 13.40 -5.53 15.89
CA ALA A 130 12.26 -5.32 16.76
C ALA A 130 11.39 -4.17 16.25
N LEU A 131 10.15 -4.46 15.83
CA LEU A 131 9.23 -3.50 15.20
C LEU A 131 7.93 -3.35 15.99
N PRO A 132 7.38 -2.12 16.13
CA PRO A 132 6.10 -1.90 16.80
C PRO A 132 4.92 -2.41 15.96
N LEU A 133 3.90 -2.94 16.64
CA LEU A 133 2.64 -3.40 16.06
C LEU A 133 1.49 -2.44 16.36
N ALA A 134 0.41 -2.54 15.57
CA ALA A 134 -0.84 -1.79 15.76
C ALA A 134 -1.43 -1.94 17.17
N SER A 135 -1.28 -3.13 17.76
CA SER A 135 -1.68 -3.46 19.14
C SER A 135 -0.83 -2.81 20.24
N GLY A 136 0.23 -2.06 19.91
CA GLY A 136 1.22 -1.55 20.88
C GLY A 136 2.23 -2.61 21.35
N ALA A 137 2.11 -3.85 20.88
CA ALA A 137 3.10 -4.90 21.08
C ALA A 137 4.34 -4.70 20.18
N THR A 138 5.36 -5.52 20.37
CA THR A 138 6.56 -5.56 19.51
C THR A 138 6.69 -6.92 18.84
N MET A 139 6.99 -6.92 17.55
CA MET A 139 7.37 -8.11 16.78
C MET A 139 8.90 -8.18 16.71
N SER A 140 9.50 -9.23 17.28
CA SER A 140 10.92 -9.55 17.04
C SER A 140 11.06 -10.53 15.88
N LEU A 141 12.00 -10.22 14.99
CA LEU A 141 12.36 -10.96 13.78
C LEU A 141 13.87 -11.18 13.77
N HIS A 142 14.30 -12.43 14.01
CA HIS A 142 15.69 -12.82 13.86
C HIS A 142 16.03 -12.95 12.36
N MET A 143 16.98 -12.14 11.85
CA MET A 143 17.19 -12.00 10.42
C MET A 143 17.91 -13.18 9.77
N SER A 144 18.53 -14.09 10.53
CA SER A 144 19.02 -15.38 10.00
C SER A 144 17.92 -16.32 9.47
N LYS A 145 16.65 -16.07 9.76
CA LYS A 145 15.52 -16.92 9.30
C LYS A 145 15.05 -16.49 7.91
N LYS A 146 15.00 -17.44 6.97
CA LYS A 146 14.62 -17.20 5.56
C LYS A 146 13.31 -16.43 5.41
N ALA A 147 12.21 -16.86 6.04
CA ALA A 147 10.93 -16.18 5.90
C ALA A 147 10.92 -14.76 6.49
N ASN A 148 11.74 -14.50 7.53
CA ASN A 148 11.91 -13.16 8.07
C ASN A 148 12.63 -12.26 7.05
N ARG A 149 13.69 -12.76 6.39
CA ARG A 149 14.37 -12.02 5.31
C ARG A 149 13.42 -11.71 4.16
N GLU A 150 12.67 -12.71 3.68
CA GLU A 150 11.75 -12.55 2.55
C GLU A 150 10.62 -11.54 2.86
N PHE A 151 10.01 -11.64 4.04
CA PHE A 151 8.99 -10.69 4.48
C PHE A 151 9.53 -9.25 4.66
N ILE A 152 10.73 -9.10 5.25
CA ILE A 152 11.37 -7.79 5.42
C ILE A 152 11.85 -7.22 4.08
N ALA A 153 12.34 -8.05 3.16
CA ALA A 153 12.68 -7.62 1.79
C ALA A 153 11.45 -7.03 1.08
N SER A 154 10.28 -7.67 1.18
CA SER A 154 9.03 -7.14 0.63
C SER A 154 8.64 -5.80 1.27
N LEU A 155 8.79 -5.64 2.59
CA LEU A 155 8.48 -4.38 3.27
C LEU A 155 9.48 -3.27 2.93
N LEU A 156 10.76 -3.60 2.80
CA LEU A 156 11.81 -2.68 2.36
C LEU A 156 11.56 -2.23 0.92
N ALA A 157 11.29 -3.14 -0.01
CA ALA A 157 10.94 -2.81 -1.40
C ALA A 157 9.77 -1.81 -1.46
N LEU A 158 8.68 -2.10 -0.73
CA LEU A 158 7.54 -1.19 -0.62
C LEU A 158 7.92 0.18 -0.03
N PHE A 159 8.74 0.22 1.02
CA PHE A 159 9.25 1.46 1.63
C PHE A 159 10.09 2.27 0.65
N HIS A 160 11.10 1.68 0.02
CA HIS A 160 11.97 2.34 -0.95
C HIS A 160 11.18 2.86 -2.15
N ASN A 161 10.31 2.04 -2.73
CA ASN A 161 9.51 2.43 -3.89
C ASN A 161 8.49 3.54 -3.52
N SER A 162 7.97 3.56 -2.30
CA SER A 162 7.09 4.65 -1.83
C SER A 162 7.81 5.98 -1.67
N ARG A 163 9.07 5.97 -1.20
CA ARG A 163 9.91 7.17 -1.15
C ARG A 163 10.23 7.68 -2.55
N ARG A 164 10.59 6.77 -3.46
CA ARG A 164 10.80 7.11 -4.87
C ARG A 164 9.52 7.67 -5.52
N ALA A 165 8.33 7.18 -5.15
CA ALA A 165 7.06 7.74 -5.63
C ALA A 165 6.80 9.18 -5.13
N VAL A 166 7.33 9.55 -3.95
CA VAL A 166 7.34 10.94 -3.46
C VAL A 166 8.35 11.78 -4.25
N GLU A 167 9.57 11.28 -4.46
CA GLU A 167 10.61 11.96 -5.25
C GLU A 167 10.15 12.23 -6.70
N MET A 168 9.54 11.23 -7.35
CA MET A 168 8.92 11.37 -8.67
C MET A 168 7.77 12.37 -8.69
N HIS A 169 6.95 12.43 -7.64
CA HIS A 169 5.88 13.43 -7.53
C HIS A 169 6.44 14.85 -7.47
N GLU A 170 7.52 15.08 -6.70
CA GLU A 170 8.16 16.38 -6.61
C GLU A 170 8.62 16.86 -8.00
N ASP A 171 9.29 16.01 -8.78
CA ASP A 171 9.68 16.30 -10.16
C ASP A 171 8.48 16.58 -11.09
N LEU A 172 7.46 15.72 -11.07
CA LEU A 172 6.26 15.86 -11.92
C LEU A 172 5.47 17.13 -11.58
N SER A 173 5.43 17.54 -10.31
CA SER A 173 4.74 18.73 -9.83
C SER A 173 5.33 20.04 -10.36
N GLN A 174 6.60 20.06 -10.79
CA GLN A 174 7.26 21.24 -11.38
C GLN A 174 6.95 21.44 -12.87
N SER A 175 6.29 20.47 -13.52
CA SER A 175 5.95 20.58 -14.93
C SER A 175 4.85 21.62 -15.19
N THR A 176 4.83 22.20 -16.39
CA THR A 176 3.84 23.23 -16.78
C THR A 176 2.40 22.71 -16.76
N GLN A 177 2.22 21.41 -16.92
CA GLN A 177 0.96 20.69 -16.80
C GLN A 177 1.23 19.36 -16.09
N PRO A 178 1.17 19.31 -14.74
CA PRO A 178 1.36 18.07 -13.99
C PRO A 178 0.38 17.01 -14.49
N PRO A 179 0.81 15.75 -14.72
CA PRO A 179 -0.11 14.68 -15.12
C PRO A 179 -1.04 14.31 -13.96
N ALA A 180 -2.00 13.42 -14.21
CA ALA A 180 -2.59 12.66 -13.11
C ALA A 180 -1.63 11.51 -12.73
N GLU A 181 -1.66 11.05 -11.48
CA GLU A 181 -0.67 10.09 -10.96
C GLU A 181 -1.34 8.85 -10.36
N LEU A 182 -1.03 7.67 -10.91
CA LEU A 182 -1.43 6.40 -10.34
C LEU A 182 -0.22 5.72 -9.70
N VAL A 183 -0.15 5.74 -8.37
CA VAL A 183 0.80 4.95 -7.60
C VAL A 183 0.16 3.58 -7.36
N LYS A 184 0.70 2.52 -7.98
CA LYS A 184 0.16 1.16 -7.87
C LYS A 184 1.20 0.14 -7.37
N GLY A 185 0.74 -0.90 -6.70
CA GLY A 185 1.55 -2.10 -6.51
C GLY A 185 0.81 -3.30 -5.90
N CYS A 186 1.58 -4.33 -5.60
CA CYS A 186 1.19 -5.60 -5.02
C CYS A 186 2.15 -5.98 -3.89
N PHE A 187 1.60 -6.40 -2.75
CA PHE A 187 2.38 -6.91 -1.61
C PHE A 187 2.00 -8.35 -1.33
N ASP A 188 2.97 -9.26 -1.38
CA ASP A 188 2.74 -10.69 -1.13
C ASP A 188 3.66 -11.33 -0.09
N GLY A 189 4.55 -10.55 0.54
CA GLY A 189 5.47 -11.02 1.58
C GLY A 189 4.81 -11.69 2.79
N LEU A 190 3.50 -11.52 3.01
CA LEU A 190 2.74 -12.28 4.02
C LEU A 190 2.82 -13.80 3.80
N LYS A 191 2.97 -14.26 2.54
CA LYS A 191 3.11 -15.69 2.21
C LYS A 191 4.29 -16.33 2.93
N ALA A 192 5.45 -15.66 2.95
CA ALA A 192 6.68 -16.17 3.56
C ALA A 192 6.48 -16.49 5.05
N LEU A 193 5.80 -15.61 5.80
CA LEU A 193 5.53 -15.83 7.22
C LEU A 193 4.62 -17.05 7.46
N GLY A 194 3.66 -17.30 6.57
CA GLY A 194 2.77 -18.46 6.66
C GLY A 194 3.52 -19.79 6.57
N GLU A 195 4.52 -19.89 5.68
CA GLU A 195 5.31 -21.11 5.47
C GLU A 195 6.15 -21.50 6.69
N GLN A 196 6.73 -20.53 7.42
CA GLN A 196 7.65 -20.83 8.53
C GLN A 196 6.96 -20.92 9.91
N TYR A 197 5.82 -20.23 10.11
CA TYR A 197 5.23 -20.05 11.44
C TYR A 197 3.76 -20.48 11.56
N GLY A 198 3.13 -20.90 10.47
CA GLY A 198 1.72 -21.29 10.43
C GLY A 198 0.75 -20.11 10.31
N PRO A 199 -0.49 -20.37 9.85
CA PRO A 199 -1.39 -19.33 9.33
C PRO A 199 -2.03 -18.42 10.39
N GLU A 200 -2.17 -18.85 11.65
CA GLU A 200 -3.02 -18.13 12.61
C GLU A 200 -2.30 -16.99 13.35
N CYS A 201 -1.15 -17.26 13.98
CA CYS A 201 -0.51 -16.29 14.89
C CYS A 201 0.51 -15.36 14.21
N ALA A 202 1.30 -15.87 13.26
CA ALA A 202 2.34 -15.09 12.61
C ALA A 202 1.84 -14.24 11.45
N ALA A 203 0.88 -14.75 10.66
CA ALA A 203 0.24 -13.96 9.61
C ALA A 203 -0.51 -12.74 10.20
N GLN A 204 -1.13 -12.88 11.39
CA GLN A 204 -1.72 -11.75 12.10
C GLN A 204 -0.67 -10.69 12.45
N LYS A 205 0.46 -11.05 13.06
CA LYS A 205 1.51 -10.08 13.44
C LYS A 205 2.16 -9.43 12.22
N GLY A 206 2.41 -10.20 11.16
CA GLY A 206 2.89 -9.68 9.88
C GLY A 206 1.91 -8.70 9.24
N LEU A 207 0.61 -8.98 9.34
CA LEU A 207 -0.44 -8.08 8.88
C LEU A 207 -0.55 -6.80 9.73
N GLU A 208 -0.50 -6.90 11.06
CA GLU A 208 -0.43 -5.72 11.94
C GLU A 208 0.77 -4.82 11.60
N LEU A 209 1.93 -5.41 11.33
CA LEU A 209 3.13 -4.68 10.92
C LEU A 209 3.01 -4.06 9.52
N LEU A 210 2.40 -4.78 8.56
CA LEU A 210 2.06 -4.22 7.25
C LEU A 210 1.13 -3.00 7.41
N LEU A 211 0.09 -3.08 8.25
CA LEU A 211 -0.83 -1.96 8.50
C LEU A 211 -0.10 -0.73 9.08
N VAL A 212 0.81 -0.92 10.04
CA VAL A 212 1.65 0.17 10.59
C VAL A 212 2.55 0.78 9.50
N THR A 213 3.16 -0.05 8.67
CA THR A 213 4.01 0.37 7.53
C THR A 213 3.21 1.21 6.53
N LEU A 214 2.04 0.71 6.14
CA LEU A 214 1.12 1.37 5.21
C LEU A 214 0.59 2.70 5.78
N SER A 215 0.34 2.80 7.09
CA SER A 215 -0.06 4.06 7.73
C SER A 215 1.02 5.13 7.57
N LYS A 216 2.26 4.86 7.98
CA LYS A 216 3.36 5.83 7.88
C LYS A 216 3.72 6.18 6.43
N MET A 217 3.61 5.21 5.52
CA MET A 217 3.77 5.44 4.10
C MET A 217 2.67 6.35 3.54
N PHE A 218 1.42 6.13 3.95
CA PHE A 218 0.29 6.97 3.55
C PHE A 218 0.42 8.40 4.09
N ASP A 219 0.85 8.58 5.34
CA ASP A 219 1.13 9.91 5.91
C ASP A 219 2.20 10.65 5.08
N SER A 220 3.24 9.93 4.64
CA SER A 220 4.33 10.47 3.82
C SER A 220 3.84 10.88 2.41
N LEU A 221 3.05 10.03 1.77
CA LEU A 221 2.42 10.33 0.47
C LEU A 221 1.43 11.51 0.60
N GLN A 222 0.62 11.55 1.65
CA GLN A 222 -0.33 12.64 1.89
C GLN A 222 0.37 13.99 2.10
N ALA A 223 1.49 14.01 2.83
CA ALA A 223 2.30 15.20 3.02
C ALA A 223 2.93 15.71 1.71
N ALA A 224 3.46 14.80 0.89
CA ALA A 224 4.09 15.15 -0.39
C ALA A 224 3.08 15.66 -1.42
N TYR A 225 2.03 14.88 -1.70
CA TYR A 225 1.08 15.14 -2.78
C TYR A 225 0.17 16.35 -2.52
N LYS A 226 0.09 16.84 -1.27
CA LYS A 226 -0.76 17.97 -0.80
C LYS A 226 -2.25 17.83 -1.18
N GLY A 227 -2.65 16.64 -1.62
CA GLY A 227 -3.96 16.33 -2.18
C GLY A 227 -4.82 15.53 -1.22
N TRP A 228 -6.14 15.60 -1.43
CA TRP A 228 -7.10 14.84 -0.65
C TRP A 228 -7.18 13.38 -1.11
N PHE A 229 -6.32 12.52 -0.56
CA PHE A 229 -6.54 11.07 -0.63
C PHE A 229 -7.88 10.73 0.04
N PHE A 230 -8.75 10.02 -0.68
CA PHE A 230 -10.16 9.96 -0.33
C PHE A 230 -10.48 8.78 0.61
N TRP A 231 -10.53 9.04 1.92
CA TRP A 231 -11.14 8.15 2.93
C TRP A 231 -12.42 8.80 3.52
N LYS A 232 -13.56 8.10 3.53
CA LYS A 232 -14.83 8.52 4.18
C LYS A 232 -15.56 7.33 4.84
N SER A 233 -15.93 7.45 6.13
CA SER A 233 -16.68 6.43 6.89
C SER A 233 -18.22 6.66 6.88
N PRO A 234 -19.04 5.68 7.31
CA PRO A 234 -20.51 5.83 7.29
C PRO A 234 -21.02 6.67 8.47
N ALA A 235 -22.07 7.45 8.22
CA ALA A 235 -22.88 8.04 9.28
C ALA A 235 -23.70 6.94 9.99
N GLN A 236 -23.94 7.09 11.29
CA GLN A 236 -24.81 6.19 12.04
C GLN A 236 -26.27 6.36 11.61
N SER A 237 -26.95 5.23 11.40
CA SER A 237 -28.41 5.08 11.39
C SER A 237 -28.79 3.67 11.81
#